data_AF-A0A2M8VJH6-F1
#
_entry.id   AF-A0A2M8VJH6-F1
#
_cell.length_a   1.000
_cell.length_b   1.000
_cell.length_c   1.000
_cell.angle_alpha   90.00
_cell.angle_beta   90.00
_cell.angle_gamma   90.00
#
_symmetry.space_group_name_H-M   'P 1'
#
loop_
_entity.id
_entity.type
_entity.pdbx_description
1 polymer ?
#
loop_
_entity_poly.entity_id
_entity_poly.type
_entity_poly.pdbx_seq_one_letter_code
_entity_poly.pdbx_strand_id
1 'polypeptide(L)'
;MSPGEIQLQVLRAIESNPELTQRQLACVLGVSLGKAHYCVKALVGKGLVKMGNFSHSQKKLGYAYLLTPKGIKSKAALTAHFLQRKMAEYEELRQEIESAAKDSRVKKSQLGGGGLKKPASELVTHK
;
A
#
# COMPACT_ATOMS: atom_id res chain seq x y z
N MET A 1 -7.63 4.55 0.06
CA MET A 1 -7.84 3.11 0.33
C MET A 1 -9.22 2.72 -0.15
N SER A 2 -9.31 1.74 -1.05
CA SER A 2 -10.62 1.23 -1.51
C SER A 2 -11.37 0.50 -0.37
N PRO A 3 -12.71 0.38 -0.42
CA PRO A 3 -13.46 -0.37 0.58
C PRO A 3 -12.97 -1.82 0.76
N GLY A 4 -12.57 -2.48 -0.33
CA GLY A 4 -12.01 -3.84 -0.30
C GLY A 4 -10.65 -3.92 0.37
N GLU A 5 -9.81 -2.90 0.25
CA GLU A 5 -8.53 -2.82 0.99
C GLU A 5 -8.75 -2.67 2.48
N ILE A 6 -9.69 -1.83 2.92
CA ILE A 6 -9.97 -1.66 4.35
C ILE A 6 -10.45 -2.98 4.95
N GLN A 7 -11.34 -3.67 4.25
CA GLN A 7 -11.78 -5.01 4.66
C GLN A 7 -10.60 -5.98 4.75
N LEU A 8 -9.73 -6.04 3.74
CA LEU A 8 -8.56 -6.91 3.75
C LEU A 8 -7.63 -6.60 4.93
N GLN A 9 -7.40 -5.33 5.22
CA GLN A 9 -6.55 -4.90 6.32
C GLN A 9 -7.15 -5.23 7.70
N VAL A 10 -8.46 -5.08 7.87
CA VAL A 10 -9.15 -5.51 9.11
C VAL A 10 -8.98 -7.02 9.31
N LEU A 11 -9.18 -7.83 8.26
CA LEU A 11 -9.03 -9.28 8.34
C LEU A 11 -7.59 -9.71 8.67
N ARG A 12 -6.58 -9.01 8.11
CA ARG A 12 -5.15 -9.23 8.44
C ARG A 12 -4.82 -8.84 9.88
N ALA A 13 -5.32 -7.70 10.34
CA ALA A 13 -5.07 -7.22 11.69
C ALA A 13 -5.65 -8.17 12.75
N ILE A 14 -6.89 -8.65 12.54
CA ILE A 14 -7.55 -9.62 13.41
C ILE A 14 -6.81 -10.96 13.43
N GLU A 15 -6.34 -11.45 12.27
CA GLU A 15 -5.55 -12.68 12.23
C GLU A 15 -4.21 -12.54 12.97
N SER A 16 -3.55 -11.40 12.83
CA SER A 16 -2.26 -11.14 13.48
C SER A 16 -2.40 -10.92 14.99
N ASN A 17 -3.49 -10.30 15.44
CA ASN A 17 -3.75 -10.06 16.85
C ASN A 17 -5.27 -10.08 17.12
N PRO A 18 -5.80 -11.24 17.57
CA PRO A 18 -7.20 -11.41 17.93
C PRO A 18 -7.70 -10.48 19.05
N GLU A 19 -6.81 -10.01 19.92
CA GLU A 19 -7.14 -9.23 21.12
C GLU A 19 -7.21 -7.71 20.85
N LEU A 20 -7.12 -7.29 19.58
CA LEU A 20 -7.19 -5.87 19.22
C LEU A 20 -8.55 -5.27 19.59
N THR A 21 -8.51 -4.22 20.41
CA THR A 21 -9.67 -3.35 20.60
C THR A 21 -9.99 -2.58 19.31
N GLN A 22 -11.23 -2.13 19.15
CA GLN A 22 -11.63 -1.30 18.00
C GLN A 22 -10.81 0.00 17.88
N ARG A 23 -10.35 0.57 19.01
CA ARG A 23 -9.47 1.75 19.02
C ARG A 23 -8.09 1.42 18.48
N GLN A 24 -7.48 0.32 18.92
CA GLN A 24 -6.20 -0.13 18.39
C GLN A 24 -6.31 -0.49 16.89
N LEU A 25 -7.39 -1.14 16.49
CA LEU A 25 -7.68 -1.43 15.09
C LEU A 25 -7.75 -0.15 14.25
N ALA A 26 -8.43 0.89 14.75
CA ALA A 26 -8.49 2.19 14.08
C ALA A 26 -7.10 2.82 13.89
N CYS A 27 -6.24 2.76 14.92
CA CYS A 27 -4.86 3.23 14.85
C CYS A 27 -4.01 2.45 13.83
N VAL A 28 -4.06 1.12 13.85
CA VAL A 28 -3.32 0.25 12.92
C VAL A 28 -3.73 0.52 11.46
N LEU A 29 -5.02 0.76 11.23
CA LEU A 29 -5.58 0.99 9.90
C LEU A 29 -5.45 2.44 9.41
N GLY A 30 -5.06 3.39 10.28
CA GLY A 30 -5.05 4.81 9.96
C GLY A 30 -6.44 5.37 9.62
N VAL A 31 -7.49 4.90 10.29
CA VAL A 31 -8.88 5.32 10.06
C VAL A 31 -9.52 5.86 11.34
N SER A 32 -10.67 6.53 11.21
CA SER A 32 -11.46 6.95 12.37
C SER A 32 -12.04 5.74 13.13
N LEU A 33 -12.25 5.90 14.44
CA LEU A 33 -12.87 4.87 15.29
C LEU A 33 -14.24 4.42 14.74
N GLY A 34 -15.06 5.36 14.27
CA GLY A 34 -16.36 5.05 13.67
C GLY A 34 -16.25 4.19 12.42
N LYS A 35 -15.23 4.45 11.57
CA LYS A 35 -14.98 3.65 10.37
C LYS A 35 -14.50 2.23 10.72
N ALA A 36 -13.60 2.10 11.70
CA ALA A 36 -13.17 0.81 12.21
C ALA A 36 -14.35 0.00 12.78
N HIS A 37 -15.18 0.62 13.63
CA HIS A 37 -16.37 -0.01 14.20
C HIS A 37 -17.34 -0.45 13.10
N TYR A 38 -17.68 0.42 12.15
CA TYR A 38 -18.56 0.09 11.03
C TYR A 38 -18.04 -1.10 10.22
N CYS A 39 -16.75 -1.09 9.87
CA CYS A 39 -16.13 -2.19 9.14
C CYS A 39 -16.21 -3.50 9.92
N VAL A 40 -15.82 -3.52 11.19
CA VAL A 40 -15.91 -4.73 12.04
C VAL A 40 -17.35 -5.24 12.11
N LYS A 41 -18.33 -4.35 12.38
CA LYS A 41 -19.75 -4.73 12.45
C LYS A 41 -20.23 -5.33 11.14
N ALA A 42 -19.84 -4.77 10.00
CA ALA A 42 -20.17 -5.31 8.69
C ALA A 42 -19.55 -6.69 8.44
N LEU A 43 -18.31 -6.92 8.88
CA LEU A 43 -17.65 -8.23 8.73
C LEU A 43 -18.25 -9.29 9.65
N VAL A 44 -18.67 -8.90 10.85
CA VAL A 44 -19.46 -9.76 11.76
C VAL A 44 -20.80 -10.10 11.14
N GLY A 45 -21.54 -9.11 10.62
CA GLY A 45 -22.83 -9.33 9.95
C GLY A 45 -22.72 -10.24 8.70
N LYS A 46 -21.58 -10.22 8.00
CA LYS A 46 -21.29 -11.12 6.87
C LYS A 46 -20.83 -12.52 7.30
N GLY A 47 -20.60 -12.75 8.59
CA GLY A 47 -20.08 -14.01 9.15
C GLY A 47 -18.61 -14.25 8.84
N LEU A 48 -17.83 -13.21 8.53
CA LEU A 48 -16.40 -13.30 8.25
C LEU A 48 -15.55 -13.22 9.52
N VAL A 49 -16.07 -12.51 10.53
CA VAL A 49 -15.46 -12.35 11.85
C VAL A 49 -16.47 -12.78 12.90
N LYS A 50 -16.01 -13.47 13.93
CA LYS A 50 -16.78 -13.75 15.14
C LYS A 50 -16.22 -12.91 16.29
N MET A 51 -17.11 -12.32 17.08
CA MET A 51 -16.75 -11.59 18.30
C MET A 51 -16.88 -12.53 19.49
N GLY A 52 -15.84 -12.65 20.30
CA GLY A 52 -15.82 -13.39 21.56
C GLY A 52 -16.24 -12.49 22.73
N ASN A 53 -17.10 -13.01 23.60
CA ASN A 53 -17.46 -12.36 24.86
C ASN A 53 -16.68 -13.01 26.00
N PHE A 54 -15.50 -12.49 26.34
CA PHE A 54 -14.74 -12.96 27.51
C PHE A 54 -15.08 -12.13 28.75
N SER A 55 -16.37 -12.06 29.09
CA SER A 55 -16.87 -11.31 30.25
C SER A 55 -16.69 -12.04 31.60
N HIS A 56 -16.05 -13.21 31.66
CA HIS A 56 -15.98 -14.04 32.87
C HIS A 56 -14.60 -14.19 33.51
N SER A 57 -13.55 -13.52 33.00
CA SER A 57 -12.28 -13.45 33.72
C SER A 57 -12.20 -12.13 34.50
N GLN A 58 -11.73 -12.17 35.75
CA GLN A 58 -11.57 -11.00 36.63
C GLN A 58 -10.65 -9.89 36.07
N LYS A 59 -10.05 -10.11 34.89
CA LYS A 59 -9.38 -9.09 34.09
C LYS A 59 -10.29 -8.77 32.91
N LYS A 60 -10.77 -7.52 32.84
CA LYS A 60 -11.58 -6.91 31.77
C LYS A 60 -10.87 -6.97 30.40
N LEU A 61 -10.67 -8.16 29.84
CA LEU A 61 -10.03 -8.33 28.54
C LEU A 61 -11.09 -8.15 27.46
N GLY A 62 -10.76 -7.25 26.54
CA GLY A 62 -11.66 -6.66 25.56
C GLY A 62 -12.14 -7.65 24.52
N TYR A 63 -13.00 -7.13 23.64
CA TYR A 63 -13.55 -7.81 22.47
C TYR A 63 -12.49 -8.59 21.69
N ALA A 64 -12.44 -9.91 21.88
CA ALA A 64 -11.61 -10.77 21.04
C ALA A 64 -12.31 -10.98 19.70
N TYR A 65 -11.56 -10.84 18.61
CA TYR A 65 -12.03 -11.09 17.24
C TYR A 65 -11.37 -12.34 16.68
N LEU A 66 -12.16 -13.21 16.06
CA LEU A 66 -11.65 -14.42 15.41
C LEU A 66 -12.14 -14.49 13.96
N LEU A 67 -11.24 -14.84 13.04
CA LEU A 67 -11.63 -15.15 11.67
C LEU A 67 -12.41 -16.47 11.62
N THR A 68 -13.53 -16.46 10.91
CA THR A 68 -14.24 -17.71 10.58
C THR A 68 -13.56 -18.38 9.37
N PRO A 69 -13.83 -19.67 9.09
CA PRO A 69 -13.39 -20.29 7.84
C PRO A 69 -13.83 -19.52 6.59
N LYS A 70 -15.03 -18.89 6.64
CA LYS A 70 -15.52 -17.99 5.59
C LYS A 70 -14.68 -16.72 5.50
N GLY A 71 -14.29 -16.15 6.64
CA GLY A 71 -13.38 -15.01 6.73
C GLY A 71 -12.02 -15.29 6.10
N ILE A 72 -11.42 -16.45 6.38
CA ILE A 72 -10.14 -16.88 5.81
C ILE A 72 -10.23 -16.96 4.28
N LYS A 73 -11.27 -17.62 3.75
CA LYS A 73 -11.51 -17.70 2.30
C LYS A 73 -11.68 -16.32 1.67
N SER A 74 -12.47 -15.45 2.30
CA SER A 74 -12.68 -14.07 1.83
C SER A 74 -11.38 -13.25 1.84
N LYS A 75 -10.56 -13.40 2.88
CA LYS A 75 -9.25 -12.74 2.99
C LYS A 75 -8.31 -13.16 1.85
N ALA A 76 -8.29 -14.45 1.52
CA ALA A 76 -7.49 -14.97 0.40
C ALA A 76 -7.95 -14.37 -0.94
N ALA A 77 -9.26 -14.38 -1.22
CA ALA A 77 -9.81 -13.78 -2.44
C ALA A 77 -9.49 -12.28 -2.55
N LEU A 78 -9.69 -11.52 -1.46
CA LEU A 78 -9.35 -10.10 -1.41
C LEU A 78 -7.85 -9.85 -1.59
N THR A 79 -7.00 -10.73 -1.07
CA THR A 79 -5.55 -10.65 -1.26
C THR A 79 -5.18 -10.82 -2.73
N ALA A 80 -5.77 -11.80 -3.43
CA ALA A 80 -5.54 -12.00 -4.85
C ALA A 80 -5.95 -10.77 -5.68
N HIS A 81 -7.16 -10.24 -5.44
CA HIS A 81 -7.61 -9.02 -6.12
C HIS A 81 -6.78 -7.78 -5.78
N PHE A 82 -6.30 -7.67 -4.54
CA PHE A 82 -5.39 -6.60 -4.16
C PHE A 82 -4.08 -6.71 -4.93
N LEU A 83 -3.49 -7.91 -5.01
CA LEU A 83 -2.24 -8.13 -5.72
C LEU A 83 -2.37 -7.83 -7.21
N GLN A 84 -3.43 -8.32 -7.86
CA GLN A 84 -3.69 -8.05 -9.27
C GLN A 84 -3.72 -6.54 -9.58
N ARG A 85 -4.43 -5.77 -8.75
CA ARG A 85 -4.49 -4.30 -8.91
C ARG A 85 -3.12 -3.65 -8.69
N LYS A 86 -2.37 -4.09 -7.67
CA LYS A 86 -1.02 -3.56 -7.41
C LYS A 86 -0.02 -3.90 -8.51
N MET A 87 -0.15 -5.05 -9.15
CA MET A 87 0.68 -5.38 -10.30
C MET A 87 0.34 -4.50 -11.51
N ALA A 88 -0.94 -4.23 -11.76
CA ALA A 88 -1.35 -3.30 -12.82
C ALA A 88 -0.84 -1.88 -12.56
N GLU A 89 -1.07 -1.34 -11.35
CA GLU A 89 -0.55 -0.03 -10.93
C GLU A 89 0.98 0.05 -11.08
N TYR A 90 1.70 -1.01 -10.70
CA TYR A 90 3.15 -1.08 -10.84
C TYR A 90 3.61 -1.03 -12.30
N GLU A 91 2.96 -1.79 -13.18
CA GLU A 91 3.32 -1.83 -14.59
C GLU A 91 3.04 -0.50 -15.29
N GLU A 92 1.91 0.15 -14.97
CA GLU A 92 1.60 1.50 -15.44
C GLU A 92 2.68 2.51 -15.01
N LEU A 93 3.02 2.52 -13.71
CA LEU A 93 4.04 3.42 -13.17
C LEU A 93 5.43 3.14 -13.78
N ARG A 94 5.76 1.87 -14.02
CA ARG A 94 7.00 1.46 -14.66
C ARG A 94 7.10 2.00 -16.08
N GLN A 95 6.02 1.90 -16.86
CA GLN A 95 5.96 2.43 -18.22
C GLN A 95 6.08 3.96 -18.25
N GLU A 96 5.44 4.65 -17.29
CA GLU A 96 5.57 6.11 -17.13
C GLU A 96 7.01 6.53 -16.78
N ILE A 97 7.67 5.80 -15.87
CA ILE A 97 9.09 6.06 -15.54
C ILE A 97 9.98 5.82 -16.76
N GLU A 98 9.73 4.76 -17.54
CA GLU A 98 10.52 4.46 -18.73
C GLU A 98 10.35 5.51 -19.84
N SER A 99 9.12 5.99 -20.07
CA SER A 99 8.86 7.05 -21.05
C SER A 99 9.51 8.37 -20.62
N ALA A 100 9.35 8.77 -19.36
CA ALA A 100 9.98 9.98 -18.81
C ALA A 100 11.52 9.93 -18.89
N ALA A 101 12.11 8.75 -18.66
CA ALA A 101 13.55 8.54 -18.80
C ALA A 101 14.04 8.66 -20.26
N LYS A 102 13.26 8.16 -21.23
CA LYS A 102 13.57 8.29 -22.67
C LYS A 102 13.51 9.74 -23.12
N ASP A 103 12.46 10.47 -22.76
CA ASP A 103 12.30 11.89 -23.11
C ASP A 103 13.45 12.75 -22.55
N SER A 104 13.88 12.44 -21.33
CA SER A 104 15.01 13.11 -20.68
C SER A 104 16.36 12.84 -21.38
N ARG A 105 16.54 11.65 -21.99
CA ARG A 105 17.73 11.31 -22.79
C ARG A 105 17.72 11.98 -24.17
N VAL A 106 16.56 12.04 -24.84
CA VAL A 106 16.42 12.70 -26.16
C VAL A 106 16.72 14.19 -26.06
N LYS A 107 16.24 14.86 -25.00
CA LYS A 107 16.58 16.28 -24.73
C LYS A 107 18.08 16.51 -24.56
N LYS A 108 18.80 15.59 -23.88
CA LYS A 108 20.27 15.69 -23.72
C LYS A 108 21.03 15.53 -25.05
N SER A 109 20.58 14.66 -25.95
CA SER A 109 21.20 14.52 -27.28
C SER A 109 20.98 15.73 -28.20
N GLN A 110 19.87 16.46 -28.05
CA GLN A 110 19.59 17.67 -28.84
C GLN A 110 20.35 18.91 -28.34
N LEU A 111 20.75 18.94 -27.07
CA LEU A 111 21.57 20.01 -26.49
C LEU A 111 23.09 19.83 -26.72
N GLY A 112 23.53 18.73 -27.35
CA GLY A 112 24.95 18.40 -27.57
C GLY A 112 25.53 18.74 -28.96
N GLY A 113 24.75 19.35 -29.85
CA GLY A 113 25.15 19.63 -31.24
C GLY A 113 25.60 21.07 -31.49
N GLY A 114 26.67 21.52 -30.82
CA GLY A 114 27.33 22.81 -31.11
C GLY A 114 28.84 22.62 -31.11
N GLY A 115 29.44 22.59 -32.30
CA GLY A 115 30.78 22.08 -32.57
C GLY A 115 31.94 22.84 -31.92
N LEU A 116 33.07 22.12 -31.80
CA LEU A 116 34.37 22.62 -31.44
C LEU A 116 34.81 23.77 -32.39
N LYS A 117 35.22 24.90 -31.81
CA LYS A 117 36.32 25.71 -32.36
C LYS A 117 37.37 25.90 -31.26
N LYS A 118 38.44 25.11 -31.30
CA LYS A 118 39.71 25.49 -30.66
C LYS A 118 40.39 26.50 -31.57
N PRO A 119 40.73 27.72 -31.12
CA PRO A 119 41.66 28.54 -31.88
C PRO A 119 43.08 27.99 -31.67
N ALA A 120 43.72 27.64 -32.78
CA ALA A 120 45.16 27.45 -32.87
C ALA A 120 45.81 28.83 -33.07
N SER A 121 46.43 29.37 -32.03
CA SER A 121 47.44 30.44 -32.17
C SER A 121 48.17 30.68 -30.84
N GLU A 122 49.19 29.89 -30.55
CA GLU A 122 50.28 30.33 -29.67
C GLU A 122 51.53 29.48 -29.96
N LEU A 123 52.32 29.96 -30.91
CA LEU A 123 53.72 29.60 -31.14
C LEU A 123 54.32 30.72 -32.01
N VAL A 124 54.66 31.83 -31.36
CA VAL A 124 55.67 32.75 -31.87
C VAL A 124 56.74 32.86 -30.79
N THR A 125 57.82 32.11 -30.99
CA THR A 125 59.12 32.34 -30.39
C THR A 125 59.74 33.61 -31.00
N HIS A 126 59.95 34.63 -30.17
CA HIS A 126 61.01 35.64 -30.27
C HIS A 126 60.97 36.34 -28.89
N LYS A 127 62.01 36.37 -28.07
CA LYS A 127 63.42 36.65 -28.32
C LYS A 127 64.27 36.12 -27.16
#